data_AF-A0A1S2QEH0-F1
#
_entry.id   AF-A0A1S2QEH0-F1
#
_cell.length_a   1.000
_cell.length_b   1.000
_cell.length_c   1.000
_cell.angle_alpha   90.00
_cell.angle_beta   90.00
_cell.angle_gamma   90.00
#
_symmetry.space_group_name_H-M   'P 1'
#
loop_
_entity.id
_entity.type
_entity.pdbx_description
1 polymer ?
#
loop_
_entity_poly.entity_id
_entity_poly.type
_entity_poly.pdbx_seq_one_letter_code
_entity_poly.pdbx_strand_id
1 'polypeptide(L)'
;MSDSVPETEIPADAPEAEDVAQGYDPAAPAPLDVPRTPTGNAEVDAQLDRLADTDHLATDGHVEVYEDVHRGLRDALTALDARPGPPAPPRS
;
A
#
# COMPACT_ATOMS: atom_id res chain seq x y z
N MET A 1 -34.27 31.02 -3.02
CA MET A 1 -33.01 30.94 -2.24
C MET A 1 -31.93 30.58 -3.23
N SER A 2 -31.07 31.56 -3.58
CA SER A 2 -29.86 31.34 -4.37
C SER A 2 -28.86 30.52 -3.55
N ASP A 3 -28.12 29.65 -4.21
CA ASP A 3 -26.75 29.35 -3.78
C ASP A 3 -25.86 29.46 -5.03
N SER A 4 -25.05 30.51 -5.05
CA SER A 4 -24.07 30.82 -6.08
C SER A 4 -22.71 30.49 -5.46
N VAL A 5 -21.99 29.55 -6.05
CA VAL A 5 -20.60 29.24 -5.66
C VAL A 5 -19.76 30.50 -5.85
N PRO A 6 -19.01 30.98 -4.84
CA PRO A 6 -18.06 32.05 -5.07
C PRO A 6 -16.84 31.43 -5.78
N GLU A 7 -16.64 31.86 -7.02
CA GLU A 7 -15.37 31.68 -7.72
C GLU A 7 -14.30 32.41 -6.87
N THR A 8 -13.39 31.64 -6.29
CA THR A 8 -12.27 32.19 -5.52
C THR A 8 -11.32 32.83 -6.51
N GLU A 9 -11.44 34.14 -6.67
CA GLU A 9 -10.51 35.00 -7.39
C GLU A 9 -9.14 34.88 -6.71
N ILE A 10 -8.17 34.26 -7.41
CA ILE A 10 -6.79 34.19 -6.96
C ILE A 10 -6.19 35.59 -7.17
N PRO A 11 -5.78 36.31 -6.11
CA PRO A 11 -5.14 37.60 -6.28
C PRO A 11 -3.78 37.41 -6.96
N ALA A 12 -3.60 38.07 -8.11
CA ALA A 12 -2.40 38.03 -8.95
C ALA A 12 -1.29 38.96 -8.44
N ASP A 13 -1.04 39.00 -7.14
CA ASP A 13 0.07 39.74 -6.54
C ASP A 13 0.47 39.07 -5.21
N ALA A 14 1.24 37.99 -5.32
CA ALA A 14 1.96 37.41 -4.19
C ALA A 14 3.46 37.66 -4.43
N PRO A 15 4.20 38.20 -3.44
CA PRO A 15 5.62 38.44 -3.60
C PRO A 15 6.30 37.11 -3.94
N GLU A 16 7.16 37.17 -4.96
CA GLU A 16 8.12 36.15 -5.36
C GLU A 16 8.48 35.22 -4.19
N ALA A 17 8.01 33.97 -4.28
CA ALA A 17 8.38 32.88 -3.38
C ALA A 17 9.83 32.47 -3.65
N GLU A 18 10.75 33.40 -3.45
CA GLU A 18 12.19 33.24 -3.59
C GLU A 18 12.85 32.97 -2.23
N ASP A 19 12.25 32.19 -1.33
CA ASP A 19 12.96 31.70 -0.14
C ASP A 19 12.31 30.49 0.55
N VAL A 20 11.89 29.46 -0.19
CA VAL A 20 11.64 28.13 0.40
C VAL A 20 12.35 27.00 -0.36
N ALA A 21 13.28 27.33 -1.24
CA ALA A 21 14.26 26.39 -1.79
C ALA A 21 15.37 26.02 -0.77
N GLN A 22 15.13 26.19 0.54
CA GLN A 22 15.89 25.49 1.54
C GLN A 22 15.35 24.07 1.60
N GLY A 23 16.05 23.17 0.91
CA GLY A 23 15.66 21.79 0.64
C GLY A 23 14.91 21.16 1.81
N TYR A 24 13.67 20.78 1.55
CA TYR A 24 13.03 19.70 2.31
C TYR A 24 13.96 18.50 2.11
N ASP A 25 14.78 18.21 3.12
CA ASP A 25 15.39 16.89 3.25
C ASP A 25 14.28 16.02 3.83
N PRO A 26 13.51 15.28 3.01
CA PRO A 26 12.49 14.39 3.55
C PRO A 26 13.23 13.45 4.50
N ALA A 27 12.95 13.57 5.80
CA ALA A 27 13.40 12.55 6.74
C ALA A 27 13.03 11.19 6.14
N ALA A 28 14.01 10.30 6.01
CA ALA A 28 13.79 8.99 5.42
C ALA A 28 12.56 8.34 6.09
N PRO A 29 11.66 7.68 5.31
CA PRO A 29 10.46 7.10 5.87
C PRO A 29 10.81 6.24 7.09
N ALA A 30 10.24 6.58 8.23
CA ALA A 30 10.41 5.79 9.44
C ALA A 30 9.55 4.52 9.31
N PRO A 31 10.09 3.33 9.64
CA PRO A 31 9.34 2.09 9.56
C PRO A 31 8.13 2.11 10.48
N LEU A 32 7.04 1.45 10.07
CA LEU A 32 5.78 1.46 10.80
C LEU A 32 5.79 0.52 12.01
N ASP A 33 6.79 -0.35 12.13
CA ASP A 33 7.03 -1.28 13.26
C ASP A 33 5.78 -2.07 13.70
N VAL A 34 4.90 -2.39 12.75
CA VAL A 34 3.69 -3.16 13.04
C VAL A 34 4.07 -4.60 13.35
N PRO A 35 3.85 -5.09 14.59
CA PRO A 35 4.23 -6.45 14.95
C PRO A 35 3.40 -7.45 14.13
N ARG A 36 4.07 -8.31 13.36
CA ARG A 36 3.44 -9.37 12.58
C ARG A 36 3.61 -10.72 13.26
N THR A 37 2.49 -11.39 13.51
CA THR A 37 2.50 -12.80 13.93
C THR A 37 2.49 -13.66 12.67
N PRO A 38 3.39 -14.66 12.54
CA PRO A 38 3.39 -15.54 11.37
C PRO A 38 2.02 -16.18 11.16
N THR A 39 1.53 -16.17 9.93
CA THR A 39 0.21 -16.72 9.60
C THR A 39 0.24 -18.24 9.52
N GLY A 40 1.43 -18.83 9.35
CA GLY A 40 1.62 -20.27 9.15
C GLY A 40 1.45 -20.70 7.70
N ASN A 41 1.25 -19.75 6.78
CA ASN A 41 1.28 -19.98 5.34
C ASN A 41 2.52 -19.28 4.76
N ALA A 42 3.46 -20.07 4.25
CA ALA A 42 4.74 -19.58 3.74
C ALA A 42 4.59 -18.60 2.56
N GLU A 43 3.56 -18.74 1.72
CA GLU A 43 3.31 -17.83 0.60
C GLU A 43 2.78 -16.49 1.10
N VAL A 44 1.87 -16.50 2.07
CA VAL A 44 1.34 -15.27 2.70
C VAL A 44 2.44 -14.56 3.49
N ASP A 45 3.22 -15.32 4.27
CA ASP A 45 4.29 -14.77 5.09
C ASP A 45 5.39 -14.13 4.23
N ALA A 46 5.75 -14.73 3.08
CA ALA A 46 6.72 -14.15 2.14
C ALA A 46 6.24 -12.81 1.53
N GLN A 47 4.94 -12.66 1.26
CA GLN A 47 4.40 -11.39 0.75
C GLN A 47 4.38 -10.30 1.83
N LEU A 48 4.16 -10.68 3.09
CA LEU A 48 4.21 -9.76 4.22
C LEU A 48 5.64 -9.27 4.51
N ASP A 49 6.63 -10.13 4.32
CA ASP A 49 8.05 -9.74 4.39
C ASP A 49 8.40 -8.74 3.28
N ARG A 50 7.96 -9.00 2.05
CA ARG A 50 8.15 -8.06 0.92
C ARG A 50 7.46 -6.71 1.13
N LEU A 51 6.32 -6.72 1.82
CA LEU A 51 5.65 -5.48 2.22
C LEU A 51 6.48 -4.70 3.26
N ALA A 52 7.20 -5.38 4.15
CA ALA A 52 8.10 -4.73 5.11
C ALA A 52 9.25 -3.99 4.41
N ASP A 53 9.73 -4.49 3.27
CA ASP A 53 10.77 -3.80 2.48
C ASP A 53 10.30 -2.41 1.96
N THR A 54 8.98 -2.21 1.83
CA THR A 54 8.40 -0.92 1.39
C THR A 54 8.65 0.20 2.39
N ASP A 55 8.73 -0.11 3.69
CA ASP A 55 9.01 0.86 4.74
C ASP A 55 10.38 1.54 4.54
N HIS A 56 11.29 0.90 3.78
CA HIS A 56 12.61 1.42 3.45
C HIS A 56 12.73 1.98 2.02
N LEU A 57 11.70 1.87 1.19
CA LEU A 57 11.69 2.42 -0.16
C LEU A 57 11.29 3.90 -0.16
N ALA A 58 11.78 4.64 -1.16
CA ALA A 58 11.22 5.94 -1.49
C ALA A 58 9.78 5.80 -1.99
N THR A 59 8.97 6.84 -1.80
CA THR A 59 7.52 6.84 -2.11
C THR A 59 7.19 6.45 -3.55
N ASP A 60 8.09 6.75 -4.50
CA ASP A 60 7.94 6.38 -5.91
C ASP A 60 7.96 4.86 -6.14
N GLY A 61 8.58 4.08 -5.25
CA GLY A 61 8.65 2.62 -5.30
C GLY A 61 7.53 1.90 -4.55
N HIS A 62 6.71 2.62 -3.78
CA HIS A 62 5.69 1.99 -2.91
C HIS A 62 4.53 1.38 -3.70
N VAL A 63 4.13 2.02 -4.81
CA VAL A 63 2.98 1.58 -5.61
C VAL A 63 3.26 0.21 -6.25
N GLU A 64 4.44 0.02 -6.83
CA GLU A 64 4.81 -1.23 -7.48
C GLU A 64 4.85 -2.40 -6.50
N VAL A 65 5.35 -2.17 -5.28
CA VAL A 65 5.36 -3.20 -4.23
C VAL A 65 3.96 -3.48 -3.69
N TYR A 66 3.13 -2.46 -3.49
CA TYR A 66 1.75 -2.66 -3.03
C TYR A 66 0.94 -3.51 -4.00
N GLU A 67 1.05 -3.26 -5.30
CA GLU A 67 0.35 -4.01 -6.35
C GLU A 67 0.83 -5.45 -6.47
N ASP A 68 2.14 -5.68 -6.34
CA ASP A 68 2.72 -7.02 -6.35
C ASP A 68 2.27 -7.83 -5.12
N VAL A 69 2.33 -7.23 -3.93
CA VAL A 69 1.86 -7.85 -2.68
C VAL A 69 0.36 -8.15 -2.75
N HIS A 70 -0.45 -7.23 -3.27
CA HIS A 70 -1.90 -7.44 -3.43
C HIS A 70 -2.20 -8.64 -4.34
N ARG A 71 -1.46 -8.77 -5.44
CA ARG A 71 -1.61 -9.89 -6.37
C ARG A 71 -1.18 -11.20 -5.71
N GLY A 72 -0.01 -11.23 -5.09
CA GLY A 72 0.51 -12.42 -4.42
C GLY A 72 -0.41 -12.92 -3.30
N LEU A 73 -0.95 -12.01 -2.49
CA LEU A 73 -1.90 -12.36 -1.43
C LEU A 73 -3.20 -12.93 -2.00
N ARG A 74 -3.72 -12.33 -3.07
CA ARG A 74 -4.93 -12.83 -3.75
C ARG A 74 -4.73 -14.24 -4.30
N ASP A 75 -3.58 -14.50 -4.92
CA ASP A 75 -3.25 -15.80 -5.49
C ASP A 75 -3.11 -16.87 -4.39
N ALA A 76 -2.40 -16.55 -3.30
CA ALA A 76 -2.27 -17.45 -2.15
C ALA A 76 -3.63 -17.78 -1.51
N LEU A 77 -4.51 -16.78 -1.33
CA LEU A 77 -5.87 -17.00 -0.82
C LEU A 77 -6.73 -17.82 -1.78
N THR A 78 -6.60 -17.59 -3.09
CA THR A 78 -7.29 -18.38 -4.11
C THR A 78 -6.83 -19.83 -4.11
N ALA A 79 -5.52 -20.09 -3.94
CA ALA A 79 -4.97 -21.43 -3.83
C ALA A 79 -5.47 -22.16 -2.57
N LEU A 80 -5.63 -21.44 -1.45
CA LEU A 80 -6.22 -21.99 -0.24
C LEU A 80 -7.70 -22.38 -0.44
N ASP A 81 -8.46 -21.57 -1.17
CA ASP A 81 -9.88 -21.81 -1.47
C ASP A 81 -10.08 -22.97 -2.46
N ALA A 82 -9.14 -23.13 -3.41
CA ALA A 82 -9.18 -24.18 -4.43
C ALA A 82 -8.86 -25.60 -3.89
N ARG A 83 -8.51 -25.74 -2.61
CA ARG A 83 -8.09 -27.03 -2.03
C ARG A 83 -9.27 -28.03 -2.08
N PRO A 84 -9.17 -29.13 -2.86
CA PRO A 84 -10.27 -30.07 -3.00
C PRO A 84 -10.66 -30.66 -1.65
N GLY A 85 -11.96 -30.67 -1.35
CA GLY A 85 -12.48 -31.38 -0.18
C GLY A 85 -12.10 -32.87 -0.22
N PRO A 86 -11.99 -33.54 0.95
CA PRO A 86 -11.60 -34.95 1.02
C PRO A 86 -12.48 -35.80 0.09
N PRO A 87 -11.89 -36.81 -0.59
CA PRO A 87 -12.62 -37.62 -1.56
C PRO A 87 -13.86 -38.25 -0.91
N ALA A 88 -14.99 -38.18 -1.60
CA ALA A 88 -16.23 -38.78 -1.12
C ALA A 88 -16.04 -40.29 -0.86
N PRO A 89 -16.64 -40.85 0.21
CA PRO A 89 -16.53 -42.27 0.51
C PRO A 89 -17.11 -43.13 -0.64
N PRO A 90 -16.55 -44.32 -0.89
CA PRO A 90 -17.04 -45.21 -1.94
C PRO A 90 -18.49 -45.60 -1.68
N ARG A 91 -19.36 -45.45 -2.68
CA ARG A 91 -20.74 -45.93 -2.62
C ARG A 91 -20.71 -47.45 -2.74
N SER A 92 -21.06 -48.13 -1.65
CA SER A 92 -21.33 -49.58 -1.65
C SER A 92 -22.65 -49.90 -2.33
#